data_AF-A0A6G3WS78-F1
#
_entry.id   AF-A0A6G3WS78-F1
#
_cell.length_a   1.000
_cell.length_b   1.000
_cell.length_c   1.000
_cell.angle_alpha   90.00
_cell.angle_beta   90.00
_cell.angle_gamma   90.00
#
_symmetry.space_group_name_H-M   'P 1'
#
loop_
_entity.id
_entity.type
_entity.pdbx_description
1 polymer ?
#
loop_
_entity_poly.entity_id
_entity_poly.type
_entity_poly.pdbx_seq_one_letter_code
_entity_poly.pdbx_strand_id
1 'polypeptide(L)'
;MRVLVMTTPDPSHLPPLAPVAWALRAAGHEVLVAGQPDSAESARTTGLSMVAFGEPFDTEQLVLNSLAPGKRPLECRPGSAPGTAPPV
;
A
#
# COMPACT_ATOMS: atom_id res chain seq x y z
N MET A 1 18.97 12.15 10.01
CA MET A 1 17.69 12.29 10.76
C MET A 1 16.99 10.95 10.81
N ARG A 2 15.99 10.79 11.68
CA ARG A 2 15.16 9.58 11.79
C ARG A 2 13.84 9.80 11.06
N VAL A 3 13.50 8.93 10.11
CA VAL A 3 12.29 9.01 9.27
C VAL A 3 11.47 7.74 9.44
N LEU A 4 10.21 7.90 9.85
CA LEU A 4 9.22 6.83 9.89
C LEU A 4 8.35 6.91 8.63
N VAL A 5 8.36 5.86 7.81
CA VAL A 5 7.52 5.74 6.63
C VAL A 5 6.31 4.88 6.97
N MET A 6 5.11 5.39 6.70
CA MET A 6 3.85 4.69 6.91
C MET A 6 2.99 4.81 5.66
N THR A 7 2.17 3.80 5.42
CA THR A 7 1.28 3.72 4.26
C THR A 7 0.05 2.88 4.62
N THR A 8 -0.97 2.90 3.76
CA THR A 8 -2.12 2.00 3.90
C THR A 8 -1.58 0.56 3.97
N PRO A 9 -2.04 -0.26 4.93
CA PRO A 9 -1.56 -1.62 5.19
C PRO A 9 -2.04 -2.63 4.13
N ASP A 10 -1.77 -2.31 2.87
CA ASP A 10 -2.06 -3.13 1.71
C ASP A 10 -0.75 -3.38 0.94
N PRO A 11 -0.49 -4.61 0.46
CA PRO A 11 0.77 -4.95 -0.22
C PRO A 11 1.13 -4.03 -1.40
N SER A 12 0.14 -3.44 -2.07
CA SER A 12 0.34 -2.57 -3.25
C SER A 12 0.78 -1.14 -2.91
N HIS A 13 0.65 -0.71 -1.66
CA HIS A 13 0.83 0.69 -1.27
C HIS A 13 2.24 1.06 -0.78
N LEU A 14 3.08 0.09 -0.41
CA LEU A 14 4.48 0.33 -0.02
C LEU A 14 5.46 0.45 -1.21
N PRO A 15 5.38 -0.39 -2.28
CA PRO A 15 6.31 -0.31 -3.40
C PRO A 15 6.47 1.08 -4.04
N PRO A 16 5.42 1.90 -4.21
CA PRO A 16 5.56 3.26 -4.73
C PRO A 16 6.41 4.19 -3.86
N LEU A 17 6.54 3.91 -2.56
CA LEU A 17 7.36 4.68 -1.62
C LEU A 17 8.81 4.18 -1.56
N ALA A 18 9.13 3.04 -2.15
CA ALA A 18 10.48 2.49 -2.10
C ALA A 18 11.55 3.44 -2.66
N PRO A 19 11.36 4.12 -3.80
CA PRO A 19 12.38 5.03 -4.33
C PRO A 19 12.69 6.20 -3.38
N VAL A 20 11.67 6.81 -2.78
CA VAL A 20 11.89 7.94 -1.85
C VAL A 20 12.49 7.48 -0.52
N ALA A 21 12.07 6.31 0.00
CA ALA A 21 12.65 5.72 1.20
C ALA A 21 14.15 5.41 1.01
N TRP A 22 14.53 4.89 -0.15
CA TRP A 22 15.92 4.65 -0.51
C TRP A 22 16.71 5.94 -0.72
N ALA A 23 16.13 6.96 -1.36
CA ALA A 23 16.77 8.26 -1.51
C ALA A 23 17.08 8.91 -0.15
N LEU A 24 16.14 8.84 0.80
CA LEU A 24 16.34 9.31 2.16
C LEU A 24 17.47 8.53 2.85
N ARG A 25 17.49 7.21 2.69
CA ARG A 25 18.57 6.37 3.23
C ARG A 25 19.94 6.76 2.66
N ALA A 26 20.03 6.97 1.34
CA ALA A 26 21.24 7.37 0.64
C ALA A 26 21.74 8.77 1.06
N ALA A 27 20.83 9.66 1.43
CA ALA A 27 21.16 10.98 2.00
C ALA A 27 21.63 10.93 3.47
N GLY A 28 21.76 9.74 4.07
CA GLY A 28 22.21 9.55 5.45
C GLY A 28 21.10 9.64 6.50
N HIS A 29 19.83 9.51 6.10
CA HIS A 29 18.73 9.37 7.05
C HIS A 29 18.59 7.91 7.53
N GLU A 30 18.28 7.73 8.81
CA GLU A 30 17.81 6.46 9.36
C GLU A 30 16.33 6.31 8.99
N VAL A 31 16.01 5.30 8.19
CA VAL A 31 14.65 5.08 7.65
C VAL A 31 14.10 3.77 8.20
N LEU A 32 12.89 3.82 8.75
CA LEU A 32 12.12 2.67 9.21
C LEU A 32 10.72 2.72 8.61
N VAL A 33 10.25 1.59 8.09
CA VAL A 33 8.84 1.40 7.72
C VAL A 33 8.06 0.92 8.94
N ALA A 34 6.87 1.44 9.16
CA ALA A 34 5.95 0.91 10.17
C ALA A 34 4.56 0.68 9.58
N GLY A 35 3.96 -0.46 9.88
CA GLY A 35 2.63 -0.82 9.41
C GLY A 35 2.14 -2.14 10.00
N GLN A 36 1.01 -2.64 9.51
CA GLN A 36 0.46 -3.94 9.90
C GLN A 36 1.15 -5.10 9.17
N PRO A 37 1.03 -6.35 9.67
CA PRO A 37 1.74 -7.52 9.14
C PRO A 37 1.62 -7.74 7.62
N ASP A 38 0.51 -7.32 7.00
CA ASP A 38 0.24 -7.45 5.55
C ASP A 38 1.31 -6.75 4.68
N SER A 39 1.98 -5.73 5.22
CA SER A 39 3.03 -4.98 4.51
C SER A 39 4.43 -5.58 4.65
N ALA A 40 4.61 -6.62 5.48
CA ALA A 40 5.93 -7.19 5.79
C ALA A 40 6.65 -7.74 4.55
N GLU A 41 5.91 -8.42 3.67
CA GLU A 41 6.47 -8.99 2.44
C GLU A 41 6.87 -7.90 1.44
N SER A 42 6.07 -6.84 1.30
CA SER A 42 6.42 -5.68 0.47
C SER A 42 7.65 -4.96 1.01
N ALA A 43 7.79 -4.82 2.34
CA ALA A 43 8.97 -4.21 2.96
C ALA A 43 10.23 -5.06 2.70
N ARG A 44 10.11 -6.38 2.90
CA ARG A 44 11.19 -7.34 2.61
C ARG A 44 11.61 -7.27 1.14
N THR A 45 10.65 -7.25 0.22
CA THR A 45 10.90 -7.21 -1.23
C THR A 45 11.54 -5.90 -1.68
N THR A 46 11.17 -4.79 -1.07
CA THR A 46 11.74 -3.46 -1.36
C THR A 46 13.07 -3.20 -0.64
N GLY A 47 13.55 -4.15 0.17
CA GLY A 47 14.81 -4.01 0.92
C GLY A 47 14.75 -3.00 2.07
N LEU A 48 13.54 -2.68 2.55
CA LEU A 48 13.31 -1.73 3.63
C LEU A 48 13.16 -2.45 4.97
N SER A 49 13.78 -1.91 6.01
CA SER A 49 13.56 -2.40 7.38
C SER A 49 12.17 -1.97 7.85
N MET A 50 11.42 -2.90 8.45
CA MET A 50 10.06 -2.67 8.92
C MET A 50 9.87 -3.12 10.37
N VAL A 51 9.04 -2.38 11.11
CA VAL A 51 8.40 -2.84 12.34
C VAL A 51 6.91 -3.08 12.08
N ALA A 52 6.42 -4.27 12.43
CA ALA A 52 5.01 -4.59 12.39
C ALA A 52 4.34 -4.23 13.71
N PHE A 53 3.11 -3.69 13.65
CA PHE A 53 2.27 -3.47 14.82
C PHE A 53 0.79 -3.73 14.50
N GLY A 54 0.02 -4.10 15.53
CA GLY A 54 -1.38 -4.46 15.37
C GLY A 54 -1.60 -5.81 14.68
N GLU A 55 -2.87 -6.13 14.44
CA GLU A 55 -3.29 -7.33 13.71
C GLU A 55 -3.23 -7.09 12.19
N PRO A 56 -3.25 -8.14 11.35
CA PRO A 56 -3.44 -7.98 9.92
C PRO A 56 -4.67 -7.13 9.58
N PHE A 57 -4.53 -6.23 8.59
CA PHE A 57 -5.61 -5.35 8.13
C PHE A 57 -6.60 -6.08 7.22
N ASP A 58 -6.12 -7.07 6.44
CA ASP A 58 -6.93 -7.84 5.49
C ASP A 58 -7.77 -6.94 4.56
N THR A 59 -7.08 -6.14 3.74
CA THR A 59 -7.71 -5.21 2.80
C THR A 59 -8.70 -5.91 1.88
N GLU A 60 -8.40 -7.14 1.46
CA GLU A 60 -9.29 -7.92 0.59
C GLU A 60 -10.61 -8.21 1.31
N GLN A 61 -10.57 -8.72 2.54
CA GLN A 61 -11.79 -8.99 3.30
C GLN A 61 -12.55 -7.70 3.64
N LEU A 62 -11.86 -6.60 3.94
CA LEU A 62 -12.48 -5.29 4.13
C LEU A 62 -13.26 -4.86 2.87
N VAL A 63 -12.66 -5.02 1.70
CA VAL A 63 -13.31 -4.71 0.42
C VAL A 63 -14.51 -5.62 0.20
N LEU A 64 -14.36 -6.94 0.37
CA LEU A 64 -15.45 -7.91 0.19
C LEU A 64 -16.65 -7.63 1.10
N ASN A 65 -16.40 -7.27 2.37
CA ASN A 65 -17.44 -6.94 3.34
C ASN A 65 -18.22 -5.66 2.96
N SER A 66 -17.63 -4.79 2.15
CA SER A 66 -18.25 -3.53 1.72
C SER A 66 -19.09 -3.66 0.44
N LEU A 67 -19.12 -4.84 -0.19
CA LEU A 67 -19.86 -5.08 -1.42
C LEU A 67 -21.35 -5.29 -1.13
N ALA A 68 -22.20 -4.84 -2.07
CA ALA A 68 -23.60 -5.24 -2.05
C ALA A 68 -23.72 -6.76 -2.27
N PRO A 69 -24.77 -7.43 -1.71
CA PRO A 69 -24.93 -8.87 -1.84
C PRO A 69 -24.86 -9.36 -3.30
N GLY A 70 -23.99 -10.34 -3.56
CA GLY A 70 -23.79 -10.93 -4.88
C GLY A 70 -23.07 -10.04 -5.89
N LYS A 71 -22.55 -8.87 -5.49
CA LYS A 71 -21.75 -8.01 -6.36
C LYS A 71 -20.26 -8.31 -6.22
N ARG A 72 -19.55 -8.23 -7.35
CA ARG A 72 -18.08 -8.28 -7.40
C ARG A 72 -17.50 -6.86 -7.24
N PRO A 73 -16.25 -6.70 -6.75
CA PRO A 73 -15.63 -5.38 -6.63
C PRO A 73 -15.70 -4.52 -7.91
N LEU A 74 -15.45 -5.14 -9.07
CA LEU A 74 -15.49 -4.48 -10.38
C LEU A 74 -16.89 -3.97 -10.76
N GLU A 75 -17.95 -4.53 -10.19
CA GLU A 75 -19.34 -4.11 -10.43
C GLU A 75 -19.76 -2.96 -9.53
N CYS A 76 -19.09 -2.78 -8.37
CA CYS A 76 -19.35 -1.68 -7.44
C CYS A 76 -18.61 -0.39 -7.83
N ARG A 77 -17.50 -0.49 -8.55
CA ARG A 77 -16.80 0.65 -9.17
C ARG A 77 -16.59 0.34 -10.66
N PRO A 78 -17.61 0.54 -11.50
CA PRO A 78 -17.43 0.38 -12.94
C PRO A 78 -16.31 1.32 -13.40
N GLY A 79 -15.36 0.77 -14.18
CA GLY A 79 -14.33 1.58 -14.82
C GLY A 79 -14.94 2.65 -15.71
N SER A 80 -14.16 3.66 -16.07
CA SER A 80 -14.60 4.67 -17.04
C SER A 80 -15.04 3.99 -18.33
N ALA A 81 -16.17 4.44 -18.90
CA ALA A 81 -16.63 3.94 -20.18
C ALA A 81 -15.53 4.17 -21.25
N PRO A 82 -15.28 3.21 -22.16
CA PRO A 82 -14.31 3.40 -23.23
C PRO A 82 -14.65 4.69 -24.00
N GLY A 83 -13.70 5.63 -24.04
CA GLY A 83 -13.84 6.94 -24.71
C GLY A 83 -14.09 8.15 -23.79
N THR A 84 -14.16 7.99 -22.46
CA THR A 84 -14.34 9.11 -21.52
C THR A 84 -13.05 9.64 -20.88
N ALA A 85 -11.88 9.15 -21.31
CA ALA A 85 -10.60 9.71 -20.84
C ALA A 85 -10.43 11.14 -21.40
N PRO A 86 -10.05 12.12 -20.57
CA PRO A 86 -9.71 13.45 -21.06
C PRO A 86 -8.53 13.36 -22.03
N PRO A 87 -8.49 14.19 -23.09
CA PRO A 87 -7.32 14.24 -23.96
C PRO A 87 -6.09 14.61 -23.12
N VAL A 88 -5.02 13.85 -23.30
CA VAL A 88 -3.68 14.09 -22.73
C VAL A 88 -3.04 15.33 -23.35
#